data_AF-A0A6G3WU50-F1
#
_entry.id   AF-A0A6G3WU50-F1
#
_cell.length_a   1.000
_cell.length_b   1.000
_cell.length_c   1.000
_cell.angle_alpha   90.00
_cell.angle_beta   90.00
_cell.angle_gamma   90.00
#
_symmetry.space_group_name_H-M   'P 1'
#
loop_
_entity.id
_entity.type
_entity.pdbx_description
1 polymer ?
#
loop_
_entity_poly.entity_id
_entity_poly.type
_entity_poly.pdbx_seq_one_letter_code
_entity_poly.pdbx_strand_id
1 'polypeptide(L)' 'WLDTKRQVHYVQNVTDVDDPLLERAVRDGQDWTELAERETALFREDMTALRMLPPRHYIGAVEAIPGIVPLVE' A
#
# COMPACT_ATOMS: atom_id res chain seq x y z
N TRP A 1 -22.26 -14.17 4.73
CA TRP A 1 -21.50 -13.30 3.82
C TRP A 1 -21.69 -13.83 2.41
N LEU A 2 -22.04 -12.95 1.47
CA LEU A 2 -22.76 -13.22 0.21
C LEU A 2 -22.14 -14.33 -0.67
N ASP A 3 -22.70 -15.54 -0.60
CA ASP A 3 -22.39 -16.62 -1.54
C ASP A 3 -23.11 -16.36 -2.87
N THR A 4 -22.46 -15.57 -3.73
CA THR A 4 -22.86 -15.43 -5.13
C THR A 4 -22.04 -16.33 -6.06
N LYS A 5 -21.22 -17.23 -5.50
CA LYS A 5 -20.25 -18.10 -6.21
C LYS A 5 -19.31 -17.37 -7.17
N ARG A 6 -19.14 -16.06 -7.01
CA ARG A 6 -18.27 -15.25 -7.86
C ARG A 6 -16.83 -15.35 -7.38
N GLN A 7 -15.92 -15.59 -8.31
CA GLN A 7 -14.49 -15.45 -8.06
C GLN A 7 -14.14 -13.96 -8.12
N VAL A 8 -13.62 -13.41 -7.02
CA VAL A 8 -13.22 -12.00 -6.93
C VAL A 8 -11.70 -11.92 -6.93
N HIS A 9 -11.17 -11.16 -7.89
CA HIS A 9 -9.75 -10.80 -7.93
C HIS A 9 -9.60 -9.39 -7.33
N TYR A 10 -9.42 -9.34 -6.01
CA TYR A 10 -9.22 -8.08 -5.29
C TYR A 10 -7.75 -7.66 -5.33
N VAL A 11 -7.47 -6.51 -5.92
CA VAL A 11 -6.16 -5.85 -5.96
C VAL A 11 -6.27 -4.53 -5.20
N GLN A 12 -5.26 -4.25 -4.37
CA GLN A 12 -5.15 -2.99 -3.64
C GLN A 12 -3.71 -2.50 -3.74
N ASN A 13 -3.51 -1.20 -3.95
CA ASN A 13 -2.19 -0.59 -3.93
C ASN A 13 -1.89 0.03 -2.55
N VAL A 14 -0.60 0.24 -2.28
CA VAL A 14 -0.14 1.15 -1.23
C VAL A 14 0.69 2.26 -1.86
N THR A 15 0.40 3.50 -1.51
CA THR A 15 1.19 4.66 -1.91
C THR A 15 2.32 4.82 -0.89
N ASP A 16 3.38 4.03 -1.06
CA ASP A 16 4.56 4.00 -0.20
C ASP A 16 5.57 5.12 -0.50
N VAL A 17 5.25 6.01 -1.45
CA VAL A 17 6.00 7.23 -1.75
C VAL A 17 5.04 8.34 -2.24
N ASP A 18 4.98 9.45 -1.51
CA ASP A 18 4.26 10.67 -1.88
C ASP A 18 4.83 11.91 -1.15
N ASP A 19 4.47 13.11 -1.62
CA ASP A 19 4.96 14.37 -1.01
C ASP A 19 4.63 14.48 0.49
N PRO A 20 3.40 14.18 0.95
CA PRO A 20 3.07 14.21 2.39
C PRO A 20 3.92 13.27 3.25
N LEU A 21 4.25 12.08 2.75
CA LEU A 21 5.12 11.13 3.46
C LEU A 21 6.55 11.66 3.56
N LEU A 22 7.08 12.23 2.48
CA LEU A 22 8.41 12.83 2.48
C LEU A 22 8.49 14.05 3.40
N GLU A 23 7.48 14.93 3.37
CA GLU A 23 7.37 16.07 4.28
C GLU A 23 7.32 15.64 5.74
N ARG A 24 6.56 14.59 6.05
CA ARG A 24 6.48 14.00 7.40
C ARG A 24 7.81 13.41 7.84
N ALA A 25 8.49 12.66 6.96
CA ALA A 25 9.79 12.08 7.24
C ALA A 25 10.83 13.16 7.60
N VAL A 26 10.89 14.24 6.80
CA VAL A 26 11.77 15.39 7.06
C VAL A 26 11.42 16.09 8.37
N ARG A 27 10.13 16.36 8.62
CA ARG A 27 9.66 17.02 9.84
C ARG A 27 10.04 16.22 11.09
N ASP A 28 9.88 14.90 11.03
CA ASP A 28 10.10 14.01 12.17
C ASP A 28 11.55 13.48 12.24
N GLY A 29 12.41 13.87 11.30
CA GLY A 29 13.82 13.45 11.23
C GLY A 29 14.02 11.95 11.02
N GLN A 30 13.08 11.30 10.32
CA GLN A 30 13.05 9.85 10.09
C GLN A 30 13.39 9.52 8.64
N ASP A 31 13.87 8.30 8.40
CA ASP A 31 13.96 7.75 7.05
C ASP A 31 12.55 7.51 6.48
N TRP A 32 12.32 7.93 5.23
CA TRP A 32 11.00 7.86 4.62
C TRP A 32 10.60 6.41 4.30
N THR A 33 11.56 5.54 3.97
CA THR A 33 11.29 4.13 3.68
C THR A 33 10.88 3.42 4.95
N GLU A 34 11.60 3.64 6.06
CA GLU A 34 11.22 3.11 7.38
C GLU A 34 9.84 3.61 7.83
N LEU A 35 9.54 4.90 7.59
CA LEU A 35 8.22 5.47 7.87
C LEU A 35 7.13 4.77 7.04
N ALA A 36 7.33 4.60 5.73
CA ALA A 36 6.39 3.93 4.84
C ALA A 36 6.12 2.48 5.26
N GLU A 37 7.17 1.73 5.59
CA GLU A 37 7.07 0.34 6.05
C GLU A 37 6.27 0.23 7.35
N ARG A 38 6.56 1.10 8.33
CA ARG A 38 5.85 1.11 9.62
C ARG A 38 4.37 1.42 9.46
N GLU A 39 4.03 2.47 8.72
CA GLU A 39 2.63 2.87 8.53
C GLU A 39 1.86 1.82 7.70
N THR A 40 2.53 1.18 6.73
CA THR A 40 1.96 0.05 5.98
C THR A 40 1.70 -1.17 6.86
N ALA A 41 2.61 -1.50 7.78
CA ALA A 41 2.43 -2.59 8.73
C ALA A 41 1.24 -2.30 9.67
N LEU A 42 1.18 -1.09 10.22
CA LEU A 42 0.07 -0.64 11.08
C LEU A 42 -1.27 -0.73 10.34
N PHE A 43 -1.33 -0.27 9.09
CA PHE A 43 -2.54 -0.39 8.27
C PHE A 43 -2.99 -1.85 8.11
N ARG A 44 -2.07 -2.77 7.84
CA ARG A 44 -2.40 -4.21 7.70
C ARG A 44 -2.92 -4.80 9.01
N GLU A 45 -2.33 -4.43 10.13
CA GLU A 45 -2.77 -4.84 11.46
C GLU A 45 -4.18 -4.34 11.76
N ASP A 46 -4.45 -3.06 11.48
CA ASP A 46 -5.77 -2.45 11.66
C ASP A 46 -6.83 -3.12 10.79
N MET A 47 -6.53 -3.38 9.50
CA MET A 47 -7.46 -4.08 8.60
C MET A 47 -7.74 -5.51 9.09
N THR A 48 -6.73 -6.18 9.62
CA THR A 48 -6.88 -7.51 10.24
C THR A 48 -7.78 -7.44 11.48
N ALA A 49 -7.58 -6.45 12.35
CA ALA A 49 -8.40 -6.23 13.54
C ALA A 49 -9.87 -5.94 13.19
N LEU A 50 -10.11 -5.21 12.10
CA LEU A 50 -11.43 -4.93 11.55
C LEU A 50 -12.06 -6.12 10.80
N ARG A 51 -11.36 -7.24 10.69
CA ARG A 51 -11.79 -8.44 9.93
C ARG A 51 -12.04 -8.16 8.44
N MET A 52 -11.29 -7.21 7.87
CA MET A 52 -11.27 -6.98 6.43
C MET A 52 -10.64 -8.19 5.72
N LEU A 53 -11.21 -8.56 4.58
CA LEU A 53 -10.60 -9.59 3.72
C LEU A 53 -9.35 -9.00 3.06
N PRO A 54 -8.19 -9.65 3.16
CA PRO A 54 -7.00 -9.16 2.52
C PRO A 54 -7.13 -9.22 0.99
N PRO A 55 -6.52 -8.29 0.26
CA PRO A 55 -6.41 -8.37 -1.19
C PRO A 55 -5.57 -9.56 -1.60
N ARG A 56 -5.84 -10.07 -2.80
CA ARG A 56 -5.00 -11.11 -3.42
C ARG A 56 -3.65 -10.54 -3.85
N HIS A 57 -3.63 -9.28 -4.28
CA HIS A 57 -2.42 -8.55 -4.63
C HIS A 57 -2.38 -7.22 -3.89
N TYR A 58 -1.29 -7.00 -3.16
CA TYR A 58 -1.02 -5.77 -2.44
C TYR A 58 0.32 -5.21 -2.92
N ILE A 59 0.29 -4.18 -3.76
CA ILE A 59 1.45 -3.72 -4.54
C ILE A 59 1.81 -2.28 -4.16
N GLY A 60 3.09 -2.03 -3.88
CA GLY A 60 3.61 -0.69 -3.61
C GLY A 60 3.79 0.16 -4.87
N ALA A 61 3.70 1.47 -4.73
CA ALA A 61 3.98 2.39 -5.83
C ALA A 61 5.46 2.28 -6.27
N VAL A 62 6.39 2.14 -5.32
CA VAL A 62 7.82 1.92 -5.60
C VAL A 62 8.05 0.63 -6.40
N GLU A 63 7.40 -0.47 -5.99
CA GLU A 63 7.47 -1.77 -6.70
C GLU A 63 6.93 -1.67 -8.14
N ALA A 64 5.93 -0.81 -8.36
CA ALA A 64 5.29 -0.63 -9.66
C ALA A 64 6.10 0.25 -10.64
N ILE A 65 7.12 1.01 -10.18
CA ILE A 65 7.87 1.96 -11.03
C ILE A 65 8.40 1.32 -12.32
N PRO A 66 9.03 0.13 -12.33
CA PRO A 66 9.53 -0.48 -13.56
C PRO A 66 8.44 -0.75 -14.61
N GLY A 67 7.19 -0.93 -14.17
CA GLY A 67 6.03 -1.09 -15.05
C GLY A 67 5.38 0.24 -15.45
N ILE A 68 5.56 1.30 -14.66
CA ILE A 68 5.03 2.64 -14.95
C ILE A 68 5.89 3.36 -16.01
N VAL A 69 7.22 3.26 -15.93
CA VAL A 69 8.14 3.97 -16.84
C VAL A 69 7.79 3.75 -18.33
N PRO A 70 7.58 2.51 -18.83
CA PRO A 70 7.26 2.27 -20.23
C PRO A 70 5.88 2.79 -20.68
N LEU A 71 4.99 3.18 -19.76
CA LEU A 71 3.68 3.74 -20.09
C LEU A 71 3.73 5.26 -20.34
N VAL A 72 4.81 5.91 -19.93
CA VAL A 72 5.02 7.36 -20.02
C VAL A 72 6.00 7.73 -21.14
N GLU A 73 6.77 6.76 -21.63
CA GLU A 73 7.63 6.86 -22.83
C GLU A 73 6.85 6.65 -24.14
#